data_AF-A0A6V8MUU1-F1
#
_entry.id   AF-A0A6V8MUU1-F1
#
_cell.length_a   1.000
_cell.length_b   1.000
_cell.length_c   1.000
_cell.angle_alpha   90.00
_cell.angle_beta   90.00
_cell.angle_gamma   90.00
#
_symmetry.space_group_name_H-M   'P 1'
#
loop_
_entity.id
_entity.type
_entity.pdbx_description
1 polymer ?
#
loop_
_entity_poly.entity_id
_entity_poly.type
_entity_poly.pdbx_seq_one_letter_code
_entity_poly.pdbx_strand_id
1 'polypeptide(L)'
;MGASIENQIQEVISRYKDSVHLRVSDAYPDGGVAGGLDLLYMRLERAALNQVCDGDATFSRYAIWANTLRDTIISCIRELGEDAANLEAIKILVQVANALSAFSDIQGLFEQRQMATSEGE
;
A
#
# COMPACT_ATOMS: atom_id res chain seq x y z
N MET A 1 20.41 19.27 18.38
CA MET A 1 19.79 17.94 18.59
C MET A 1 18.72 17.80 17.53
N GLY A 2 18.87 16.87 16.59
CA GLY A 2 17.83 16.60 15.59
C GLY A 2 16.60 15.96 16.26
N ALA A 3 15.42 16.13 15.65
CA ALA A 3 14.24 15.41 16.08
C ALA A 3 14.52 13.89 15.99
N SER A 4 14.15 13.13 17.01
CA SER A 4 14.27 11.67 16.97
C SER A 4 13.43 11.10 15.83
N ILE A 5 13.74 9.88 15.38
CA ILE A 5 12.99 9.26 14.28
C ILE A 5 11.51 9.06 14.65
N GLU A 6 11.22 8.80 15.92
CA GLU A 6 9.87 8.66 16.46
C GLU A 6 9.08 9.96 16.30
N ASN A 7 9.70 11.11 16.59
CA ASN A 7 9.07 12.42 16.39
C ASN A 7 8.82 12.68 14.90
N GLN A 8 9.77 12.33 14.03
CA GLN A 8 9.60 12.47 12.58
C GLN A 8 8.45 11.57 12.05
N ILE A 9 8.30 10.35 12.58
CA ILE A 9 7.17 9.46 12.25
C ILE A 9 5.83 10.09 12.67
N GLN A 10 5.76 10.65 13.89
CA GLN A 10 4.55 11.33 14.36
C GLN A 10 4.19 12.54 13.51
N GLU A 11 5.18 13.34 13.10
CA GLU A 11 5.01 14.46 12.17
C GLU A 11 4.54 14.01 10.79
N VAL A 12 5.07 12.90 10.26
CA VAL A 12 4.56 12.29 9.02
C VAL A 12 3.08 11.93 9.20
N ILE A 13 2.73 11.17 10.23
CA ILE A 13 1.35 10.72 10.45
C ILE A 13 0.39 11.91 10.58
N SER A 14 0.73 12.92 11.40
CA SER A 14 -0.13 14.09 11.61
C SER A 14 -0.39 14.87 10.31
N ARG A 15 0.63 14.99 9.44
CA ARG A 15 0.47 15.65 8.12
C ARG A 15 -0.59 15.00 7.23
N TYR A 16 -0.80 13.68 7.33
CA TYR A 16 -1.77 12.97 6.50
C TYR A 16 -3.13 12.81 7.21
N LYS A 17 -3.13 12.50 8.51
CA LYS A 17 -4.34 12.19 9.29
C LYS A 17 -5.37 13.32 9.28
N ASP A 18 -4.91 14.56 9.46
CA ASP A 18 -5.81 15.71 9.67
C ASP A 18 -6.11 16.46 8.35
N SER A 19 -5.66 15.94 7.22
CA SER A 19 -5.83 16.57 5.91
C SER A 19 -7.25 16.33 5.37
N VAL A 20 -7.97 17.41 5.09
CA VAL A 20 -9.26 17.37 4.37
C VAL A 20 -9.11 17.20 2.84
N HIS A 21 -7.87 17.25 2.35
CA HIS A 21 -7.52 17.05 0.95
C HIS A 21 -6.68 15.79 0.76
N LEU A 22 -6.87 15.13 -0.37
CA LEU A 22 -6.01 14.03 -0.82
C LEU A 22 -4.56 14.52 -0.94
N ARG A 23 -3.64 13.81 -0.29
CA ARG A 23 -2.20 14.06 -0.37
C ARG A 23 -1.51 12.91 -1.08
N VAL A 24 -0.73 13.25 -2.09
CA VAL A 24 0.14 12.33 -2.83
C VAL A 24 1.54 12.47 -2.27
N SER A 25 2.19 11.34 -1.96
CA SER A 25 3.58 11.30 -1.53
C SER A 25 4.47 10.95 -2.72
N ASP A 26 5.55 11.71 -2.89
CA ASP A 26 6.58 11.47 -3.91
C ASP A 26 7.78 10.67 -3.37
N ALA A 27 7.68 10.13 -2.15
CA ALA A 27 8.77 9.39 -1.51
C ALA A 27 9.19 8.14 -2.32
N TYR A 28 8.25 7.54 -3.05
CA TYR A 28 8.49 6.37 -3.90
C TYR A 28 7.76 6.52 -5.24
N PRO A 29 8.42 6.99 -6.31
CA PRO A 29 7.78 7.12 -7.61
C PRO A 29 7.39 5.74 -8.14
N ASP A 30 6.13 5.58 -8.51
CA ASP A 30 5.57 4.30 -8.95
C ASP A 30 5.24 4.27 -10.46
N GLY A 31 5.47 5.38 -11.18
CA GLY A 31 5.15 5.47 -12.61
C GLY A 31 3.65 5.52 -12.93
N GLY A 32 2.80 5.69 -11.92
CA GLY A 32 1.35 5.81 -12.06
C GLY A 32 0.60 4.49 -12.22
N VAL A 33 -0.72 4.61 -12.46
CA VAL A 33 -1.71 3.52 -12.50
C VAL A 33 -2.18 3.15 -13.92
N ALA A 34 -1.39 3.45 -14.96
CA ALA A 34 -1.78 3.17 -16.35
C ALA A 34 -2.07 1.68 -16.66
N GLY A 35 -1.69 0.76 -15.76
CA GLY A 35 -2.01 -0.66 -15.83
C GLY A 35 -3.24 -1.10 -15.03
N GLY A 36 -4.02 -0.16 -14.48
CA GLY A 36 -5.26 -0.45 -13.75
C GLY A 36 -5.07 -1.38 -12.55
N LEU A 37 -6.10 -2.20 -12.28
CA LEU A 37 -6.16 -3.12 -11.14
C LEU A 37 -5.19 -4.31 -11.27
N ASP A 38 -4.80 -4.70 -12.49
CA ASP A 38 -3.81 -5.77 -12.68
C ASP A 38 -2.45 -5.36 -12.11
N LEU A 39 -2.12 -4.08 -12.22
CA LEU A 39 -0.88 -3.51 -11.68
C LEU A 39 -0.86 -3.54 -10.14
N LEU A 40 -2.03 -3.45 -9.50
CA LEU A 40 -2.16 -3.50 -8.04
C LEU A 40 -1.72 -4.85 -7.48
N TYR A 41 -2.28 -5.95 -8.02
CA TYR A 41 -1.94 -7.29 -7.55
C TYR A 41 -0.54 -7.73 -7.99
N MET A 42 -0.11 -7.37 -9.20
CA MET A 42 1.26 -7.64 -9.67
C MET A 42 2.32 -7.00 -8.76
N ARG A 43 2.11 -5.74 -8.32
CA ARG A 43 3.06 -5.05 -7.43
C ARG A 43 3.08 -5.65 -6.04
N LEU A 44 1.92 -6.10 -5.53
CA LEU A 44 1.83 -6.82 -4.27
C LEU A 44 2.60 -8.14 -4.31
N GLU A 45 2.36 -8.96 -5.33
CA GLU A 45 3.04 -10.23 -5.54
C GLU A 45 4.55 -10.02 -5.64
N ARG A 46 5.00 -9.04 -6.44
CA ARG A 46 6.42 -8.72 -6.58
C ARG A 46 7.05 -8.29 -5.26
N ALA A 47 6.35 -7.54 -4.42
CA ALA A 47 6.84 -7.15 -3.09
C ALA A 47 6.97 -8.37 -2.17
N ALA A 48 5.95 -9.23 -2.15
CA ALA A 48 5.95 -10.46 -1.36
C ALA A 48 7.06 -11.43 -1.78
N LEU A 49 7.22 -11.69 -3.07
CA LEU A 49 8.30 -12.55 -3.59
C LEU A 49 9.69 -11.97 -3.27
N ASN A 50 9.84 -10.65 -3.25
CA ASN A 50 11.09 -10.02 -2.82
C ASN A 50 11.36 -10.25 -1.32
N GLN A 51 10.33 -10.20 -0.48
CA GLN A 51 10.43 -10.51 0.95
C GLN A 51 10.77 -11.98 1.20
N VAL A 52 10.29 -12.92 0.37
CA VAL A 52 10.65 -14.35 0.46
C VAL A 52 12.16 -14.55 0.36
N CYS A 53 12.82 -13.78 -0.51
CA CYS A 53 14.25 -13.84 -0.80
C CYS A 53 15.10 -12.92 0.10
N ASP A 54 14.53 -12.38 1.19
CA ASP A 54 15.18 -11.40 2.08
C ASP A 54 15.78 -10.20 1.31
N GLY A 55 15.14 -9.79 0.22
CA GLY A 55 15.69 -8.77 -0.67
C GLY A 55 15.68 -7.38 -0.04
N ASP A 56 16.79 -6.64 -0.16
CA ASP A 56 17.01 -5.29 0.39
C ASP A 56 15.92 -4.26 -0.01
N ALA A 57 15.23 -4.50 -1.12
CA ALA A 57 14.19 -3.63 -1.65
C ALA A 57 12.76 -3.92 -1.13
N THR A 58 12.60 -4.71 -0.06
CA THR A 58 11.26 -5.15 0.40
C THR A 58 10.35 -3.96 0.74
N PHE A 59 10.81 -3.05 1.61
CA PHE A 59 9.99 -1.91 2.03
C PHE A 59 9.69 -0.94 0.90
N SER A 60 10.64 -0.70 -0.01
CA SER A 60 10.43 0.19 -1.15
C SER A 60 9.41 -0.38 -2.14
N ARG A 61 9.38 -1.70 -2.34
CA ARG A 61 8.37 -2.37 -3.18
C ARG A 61 6.96 -2.29 -2.57
N TYR A 62 6.84 -2.51 -1.26
CA TYR A 62 5.56 -2.30 -0.58
C TYR A 62 5.11 -0.84 -0.62
N ALA A 63 6.04 0.12 -0.51
CA ALA A 63 5.71 1.53 -0.64
C ALA A 63 5.22 1.90 -2.06
N ILE A 64 5.84 1.35 -3.10
CA ILE A 64 5.37 1.48 -4.50
C ILE A 64 3.97 0.89 -4.66
N TRP A 65 3.72 -0.30 -4.11
CA TRP A 65 2.39 -0.92 -4.10
C TRP A 65 1.34 -0.06 -3.36
N ALA A 66 1.68 0.50 -2.20
CA ALA A 66 0.82 1.38 -1.43
C ALA A 66 0.46 2.68 -2.20
N ASN A 67 1.39 3.21 -3.00
CA ASN A 67 1.11 4.33 -3.89
C ASN A 67 0.11 3.95 -4.99
N THR A 68 0.19 2.72 -5.50
CA THR A 68 -0.78 2.19 -6.48
C THR A 68 -2.18 2.13 -5.89
N LEU A 69 -2.32 1.58 -4.67
CA LEU A 69 -3.59 1.57 -3.92
C LEU A 69 -4.18 2.97 -3.79
N ARG A 70 -3.38 3.92 -3.30
CA ARG A 70 -3.78 5.32 -3.12
C ARG A 70 -4.28 5.91 -4.44
N ASP A 71 -3.52 5.75 -5.51
CA ASP A 71 -3.84 6.36 -6.80
C ASP A 71 -5.08 5.73 -7.44
N THR A 72 -5.31 4.42 -7.25
CA THR A 72 -6.57 3.76 -7.62
C THR A 72 -7.76 4.35 -6.83
N ILE A 73 -7.63 4.54 -5.52
CA ILE A 73 -8.67 5.16 -4.69
C ILE A 73 -8.95 6.60 -5.17
N ILE A 74 -7.91 7.38 -5.47
CA ILE A 74 -8.05 8.75 -5.99
C ILE A 74 -8.84 8.76 -7.30
N SER A 75 -8.58 7.82 -8.22
CA SER A 75 -9.35 7.69 -9.46
C SER A 75 -10.84 7.44 -9.17
N CYS A 76 -11.14 6.48 -8.28
CA CYS A 76 -12.53 6.19 -7.90
C CYS A 76 -13.24 7.38 -7.25
N ILE A 77 -12.56 8.12 -6.37
CA ILE A 77 -13.15 9.31 -5.72
C ILE A 77 -13.52 10.36 -6.76
N ARG A 78 -12.68 10.57 -7.79
CA ARG A 78 -12.97 11.49 -8.88
C ARG A 78 -14.19 11.04 -9.68
N GLU A 79 -14.26 9.76 -10.04
CA GLU A 79 -15.38 9.20 -10.80
C GLU A 79 -16.71 9.20 -10.03
N LEU A 80 -16.69 8.96 -8.71
CA LEU A 80 -17.88 9.02 -7.86
C LEU A 80 -18.44 10.43 -7.67
N GLY A 81 -17.59 11.45 -7.76
CA GLY A 81 -18.00 12.86 -7.67
C GLY A 81 -18.80 13.35 -8.88
N GLU A 82 -18.70 12.63 -10.01
CA GLU A 82 -19.36 12.97 -11.27
C GLU A 82 -20.70 12.25 -11.47
N ASP A 83 -20.89 11.05 -10.87
CA ASP A 83 -22.17 10.34 -10.82
C ASP A 83 -22.21 9.37 -9.61
N ALA A 84 -23.00 9.71 -8.59
CA ALA A 84 -22.99 9.03 -7.28
C ALA A 84 -23.48 7.56 -7.30
N ALA A 85 -23.89 7.04 -8.46
CA ALA A 85 -24.36 5.67 -8.65
C ALA A 85 -23.43 4.84 -9.56
N ASN A 86 -22.13 5.09 -9.51
CA ASN A 86 -21.18 4.32 -10.31
C ASN A 86 -20.86 2.96 -9.67
N LEU A 87 -21.61 1.93 -10.07
CA LEU A 87 -21.37 0.52 -9.69
C LEU A 87 -19.93 0.08 -9.99
N GLU A 88 -19.27 0.66 -11.00
CA GLU A 88 -17.90 0.31 -11.35
C GLU A 88 -16.91 0.85 -10.32
N ALA A 89 -17.07 2.10 -9.87
CA ALA A 89 -16.25 2.66 -8.80
C ALA A 89 -16.39 1.85 -7.49
N ILE A 90 -17.60 1.37 -7.17
CA ILE A 90 -17.81 0.48 -6.02
C ILE A 90 -17.03 -0.83 -6.19
N LYS A 91 -17.06 -1.46 -7.37
CA LYS A 91 -16.28 -2.69 -7.62
C LYS A 91 -14.79 -2.45 -7.46
N ILE A 92 -14.27 -1.33 -7.96
CA ILE A 92 -12.85 -1.01 -7.85
C ILE A 92 -12.46 -0.81 -6.36
N LEU A 93 -13.29 -0.11 -5.58
CA LEU A 93 -13.05 0.04 -4.13
C LEU A 93 -13.09 -1.30 -3.38
N VAL A 94 -13.99 -2.21 -3.75
CA VAL A 94 -14.01 -3.58 -3.20
C VAL A 94 -12.72 -4.32 -3.55
N GLN A 95 -12.21 -4.19 -4.77
CA GLN A 95 -10.96 -4.85 -5.15
C GLN A 95 -9.74 -4.27 -4.42
N VAL A 96 -9.71 -2.97 -4.18
CA VAL A 96 -8.71 -2.30 -3.33
C VAL A 96 -8.77 -2.82 -1.90
N ALA A 97 -9.97 -2.96 -1.33
CA ALA A 97 -10.14 -3.54 0.01
C ALA A 97 -9.65 -5.00 0.07
N ASN A 98 -9.95 -5.80 -0.95
CA ASN A 98 -9.46 -7.18 -1.05
C ASN A 98 -7.93 -7.25 -1.16
N ALA A 99 -7.29 -6.30 -1.85
CA ALA A 99 -5.83 -6.24 -1.93
C ALA A 99 -5.19 -5.91 -0.56
N LEU A 100 -5.85 -5.07 0.26
CA LEU A 100 -5.41 -4.82 1.63
C LEU A 100 -5.53 -6.07 2.51
N SER A 101 -6.62 -6.84 2.37
CA SER A 101 -6.77 -8.14 3.04
C SER A 101 -5.68 -9.13 2.60
N ALA A 102 -5.42 -9.22 1.29
CA ALA A 102 -4.37 -10.09 0.76
C ALA A 102 -2.98 -9.71 1.31
N PHE A 103 -2.68 -8.42 1.44
CA PHE A 103 -1.45 -7.97 2.10
C PHE A 103 -1.37 -8.43 3.56
N SER A 104 -2.45 -8.28 4.33
CA SER A 104 -2.51 -8.75 5.72
C SER A 104 -2.25 -10.25 5.82
N ASP A 105 -2.88 -11.06 4.98
CA ASP A 105 -2.69 -12.51 4.95
C ASP A 105 -1.24 -12.87 4.59
N ILE A 106 -0.65 -12.18 3.60
CA ILE A 106 0.76 -12.35 3.23
C ILE A 106 1.69 -12.05 4.40
N GLN A 107 1.48 -10.96 5.14
CA GLN A 107 2.31 -10.65 6.32
C GLN A 107 2.17 -11.71 7.40
N GLY A 108 0.96 -12.26 7.61
CA GLY A 108 0.74 -13.39 8.52
C GLY A 108 1.57 -14.63 8.17
N LEU A 109 1.76 -14.93 6.87
CA LEU A 109 2.64 -16.02 6.44
C LEU A 109 4.10 -15.76 6.83
N PHE A 110 4.58 -14.52 6.74
CA PHE A 110 5.95 -14.15 7.11
C PHE A 110 6.18 -14.18 8.62
N GLU A 111 5.22 -13.72 9.41
CA GLU A 111 5.29 -13.82 10.88
C GLU A 111 5.38 -15.28 11.34
N GLN A 112 4.53 -16.16 10.79
CA GLN A 112 4.57 -17.60 11.09
C GLN A 112 5.92 -18.21 10.72
N ARG A 113 6.49 -17.84 9.57
CA ARG A 113 7.82 -18.30 9.14
C ARG A 113 8.90 -17.86 10.13
N GLN A 114 8.88 -16.61 10.60
CA GLN A 114 9.85 -16.11 11.58
C GLN A 114 9.75 -16.84 12.94
N MET A 115 8.53 -17.09 13.43
CA MET A 115 8.31 -17.87 14.66
C MET A 115 8.83 -19.30 14.53
N ALA A 116 8.52 -19.98 13.41
CA ALA A 116 9.01 -21.34 13.17
C ALA A 116 10.54 -21.43 13.06
N THR A 117 11.21 -20.36 12.60
CA THR A 117 12.68 -20.32 12.51
C THR A 117 13.34 -20.05 13.87
N SER A 118 12.67 -19.30 14.76
CA SER A 118 13.18 -18.96 16.09
C SER A 118 12.92 -20.01 17.17
N GLU A 119 11.97 -20.92 16.98
CA GLU A 119 11.76 -22.10 17.84
C GLU A 119 12.68 -23.28 17.51
N GLY A 120 13.38 -23.22 16.37
CA GLY A 120 14.31 -24.26 15.91
C GLY A 120 15.79 -24.01 16.21
N GLU A 121 16.13 -22.88 16.84
CA GLU A 121 17.46 -22.49 17.32
C GLU A 121 17.59 -22.69 18.84
#